data_AF-A0A7N2RFE8-F1
#
_entry.id   AF-A0A7N2RFE8-F1
#
_cell.length_a   1.000
_cell.length_b   1.000
_cell.length_c   1.000
_cell.angle_alpha   90.00
_cell.angle_beta   90.00
_cell.angle_gamma   90.00
#
_symmetry.space_group_name_H-M   'P 1'
#
loop_
_entity.id
_entity.type
_entity.pdbx_description
1 polymer ?
#
loop_
_entity_poly.entity_id
_entity_poly.type
_entity_poly.pdbx_seq_one_letter_code
_entity_poly.pdbx_strand_id
1 'polypeptide(L)'
;MENGAERWNFLGDGKLKATSGTTTVHGVLLNIRRNVDKDDPRPTVPLGHGDPSLFPCFRTTTIAEDAIVDAVRSAEFNYYSPKPGLLPTRR
;
A
#
# COMPACT_ATOMS: atom_id res chain seq x y z
N MET A 1 12.75 25.66 40.84
CA MET A 1 13.20 24.29 40.57
C MET A 1 12.19 23.69 39.61
N GLU A 2 12.50 23.71 38.31
CA GLU A 2 11.57 23.22 37.29
C GLU A 2 11.57 21.69 37.29
N ASN A 3 10.37 21.13 37.43
CA ASN A 3 10.11 19.70 37.44
C ASN A 3 10.55 19.07 36.12
N GLY A 4 11.50 18.13 36.20
CA GLY A 4 11.98 17.37 35.06
C GLY A 4 10.83 16.59 34.40
N ALA A 5 10.47 16.99 33.19
CA ALA A 5 9.49 16.27 32.39
C ALA A 5 10.01 14.84 32.13
N GLU A 6 9.22 13.83 32.46
CA GLU A 6 9.56 12.43 32.18
C GLU A 6 9.78 12.22 30.68
N ARG A 7 10.95 11.68 30.34
CA ARG A 7 11.34 11.42 28.95
C ARG A 7 10.50 10.27 28.40
N TRP A 8 9.80 10.50 27.29
CA TRP A 8 9.03 9.50 26.57
C TRP A 8 9.87 8.24 26.29
N ASN A 9 9.39 7.07 26.76
CA ASN A 9 10.11 5.78 26.74
C ASN A 9 9.55 4.76 25.73
N PHE A 10 8.75 5.22 24.77
CA PHE A 10 8.26 4.39 23.66
C PHE A 10 9.40 4.14 22.65
N LEU A 11 10.18 3.09 22.90
CA LEU A 11 11.22 2.65 21.98
C LEU A 11 10.70 1.49 21.13
N GLY A 12 10.82 1.60 19.81
CA GLY A 12 10.55 0.50 18.89
C GLY A 12 11.51 -0.67 19.13
N ASP A 13 11.06 -1.90 18.87
CA ASP A 13 11.84 -3.12 19.09
C ASP A 13 13.17 -3.06 18.31
N GLY A 14 14.29 -3.06 19.05
CA GLY A 14 15.64 -3.02 18.50
C GLY A 14 15.97 -4.21 17.60
N LYS A 15 15.26 -5.35 17.72
CA LYS A 15 15.41 -6.51 16.84
C LYS A 15 14.96 -6.21 15.41
N LEU A 16 13.96 -5.34 15.22
CA LEU A 16 13.49 -4.90 13.89
C LEU A 16 14.51 -4.02 13.17
N LYS A 17 15.33 -3.28 13.93
CA LYS A 17 16.40 -2.43 13.37
C LYS A 17 17.55 -3.25 12.79
N ALA A 18 17.89 -4.39 13.38
CA ALA A 18 18.98 -5.25 12.90
C ALA A 18 18.68 -5.92 11.54
N THR A 19 17.40 -6.17 11.23
CA THR A 19 16.96 -6.74 9.94
C THR A 19 16.93 -5.71 8.80
N SER A 20 17.05 -4.43 9.12
CA SER A 20 16.96 -3.31 8.16
C SER A 20 18.22 -3.11 7.30
N GLY A 21 19.24 -3.96 7.46
CA GLY A 21 20.45 -3.98 6.63
C GLY A 21 20.29 -4.68 5.28
N THR A 22 19.08 -5.03 4.88
CA THR A 22 18.79 -5.75 3.63
C THR A 22 18.58 -4.76 2.48
N THR A 23 19.33 -4.96 1.38
CA THR A 23 19.07 -4.31 0.09
C THR A 23 17.58 -4.46 -0.27
N THR A 24 16.84 -3.36 -0.22
CA THR A 24 15.42 -3.37 -0.56
C THR A 24 15.24 -3.14 -2.06
N VAL A 25 14.15 -3.70 -2.63
CA VAL A 25 13.75 -3.40 -4.02
C VAL A 25 13.64 -1.89 -4.23
N HIS A 26 13.08 -1.17 -3.25
CA HIS A 26 12.98 0.28 -3.28
C HIS A 26 14.36 0.97 -3.31
N GLY A 27 15.32 0.51 -2.49
CA GLY A 27 16.67 1.06 -2.45
C GLY A 27 17.42 0.88 -3.78
N VAL A 28 17.29 -0.29 -4.41
CA VAL A 28 17.86 -0.55 -5.74
C VAL A 28 17.22 0.36 -6.79
N LEU A 29 15.89 0.48 -6.81
CA LEU A 29 15.16 1.36 -7.72
C LEU A 29 15.56 2.83 -7.57
N LEU A 30 15.76 3.29 -6.32
CA LEU A 30 16.21 4.65 -6.05
C LEU A 30 17.63 4.88 -6.59
N ASN A 31 18.53 3.91 -6.42
CA ASN A 31 19.87 3.98 -6.99
C ASN A 31 19.84 4.02 -8.53
N ILE A 32 19.02 3.21 -9.18
CA ILE A 32 18.85 3.27 -10.65
C ILE A 32 18.34 4.65 -11.07
N ARG A 33 17.26 5.14 -10.45
CA ARG A 33 16.65 6.45 -10.77
C ARG A 33 17.62 7.62 -10.62
N ARG A 34 18.52 7.56 -9.63
CA ARG A 34 19.56 8.59 -9.40
C ARG A 34 20.59 8.67 -10.52
N ASN A 35 20.79 7.59 -11.28
CA ASN A 35 21.77 7.51 -12.37
C ASN A 35 21.13 7.69 -13.76
N VAL A 36 19.83 7.96 -13.84
CA VAL A 36 19.17 8.30 -15.10
C VAL A 36 19.57 9.71 -15.52
N ASP A 37 19.98 9.87 -16.78
CA ASP A 37 20.26 11.18 -17.37
C ASP A 37 18.98 12.02 -17.42
N LYS A 38 19.06 13.23 -16.88
CA LYS A 38 17.91 14.16 -16.80
C LYS A 38 17.71 14.94 -18.09
N ASP A 39 18.74 15.00 -18.95
CA ASP A 39 18.71 15.70 -20.22
C ASP A 39 18.28 14.77 -21.38
N ASP A 40 18.13 13.46 -21.11
CA ASP A 40 17.61 12.50 -22.07
C ASP A 40 16.11 12.76 -22.34
N PRO A 41 15.71 12.97 -23.61
CA PRO A 41 14.32 13.27 -23.95
C PRO A 41 13.38 12.05 -23.88
N ARG A 42 13.92 10.83 -23.71
CA ARG A 42 13.09 9.61 -23.67
C ARG A 42 12.32 9.53 -22.35
N PRO A 43 11.04 9.09 -22.38
CA PRO A 43 10.27 8.94 -21.16
C PRO A 43 10.86 7.82 -20.28
N THR A 44 10.95 8.07 -18.97
CA THR A 44 11.38 7.05 -18.00
C THR A 44 10.30 6.00 -17.81
N VAL A 45 10.64 4.72 -18.01
CA VAL A 45 9.75 3.59 -17.69
C VAL A 45 9.90 3.22 -16.21
N PRO A 46 8.81 3.23 -15.41
CA PRO A 46 8.90 2.88 -14.01
C PRO A 46 8.98 1.35 -13.81
N LEU A 47 10.02 0.89 -13.12
CA LEU A 47 10.32 -0.55 -12.94
C LEU A 47 9.80 -1.17 -11.63
N GLY A 48 9.02 -0.43 -10.85
CA GLY A 48 8.69 -0.86 -9.48
C GLY A 48 7.33 -0.40 -8.96
N HIS A 49 6.40 -0.06 -9.85
CA HIS A 49 5.02 0.14 -9.43
C HIS A 49 4.38 -1.22 -9.19
N GLY A 50 4.04 -1.49 -7.92
CA GLY A 50 3.28 -2.68 -7.54
C GLY A 50 1.77 -2.49 -7.66
N ASP A 51 1.31 -1.24 -7.77
CA ASP A 51 -0.10 -0.89 -7.97
C ASP A 51 -0.41 -0.78 -9.47
N PRO A 52 -1.21 -1.70 -10.04
CA PRO A 52 -1.57 -1.65 -11.46
C PRO A 52 -2.51 -0.48 -11.79
N SER A 53 -3.27 0.05 -10.83
CA SER A 53 -4.27 1.10 -11.07
C SER A 53 -3.68 2.43 -11.57
N LEU A 54 -2.36 2.60 -11.42
CA LEU A 54 -1.60 3.74 -11.94
C LEU A 54 -1.57 3.79 -13.48
N PHE A 55 -1.80 2.67 -14.16
CA PHE A 55 -1.88 2.65 -15.61
C PHE A 55 -3.35 2.59 -16.05
N PRO A 56 -3.83 3.56 -16.86
CA PRO A 56 -5.24 3.64 -17.25
C PRO A 56 -5.80 2.41 -17.98
N CYS A 57 -4.93 1.57 -18.53
CA CYS A 57 -5.27 0.31 -19.18
C CYS A 57 -5.64 -0.81 -18.20
N PHE A 58 -5.25 -0.72 -16.92
CA PHE A 58 -5.72 -1.64 -15.88
C PHE A 58 -6.98 -1.07 -15.24
N ARG A 59 -8.12 -1.39 -15.83
CA ARG A 59 -9.44 -1.12 -15.25
C ARG A 59 -10.02 -2.37 -14.61
N THR A 60 -10.82 -2.17 -13.57
CA THR A 60 -11.62 -3.26 -13.02
C THR A 60 -12.63 -3.74 -14.06
N THR A 61 -13.14 -4.95 -13.88
CA THR A 61 -14.23 -5.47 -14.73
C THR A 61 -15.55 -4.79 -14.37
N THR A 62 -16.41 -4.54 -15.36
CA THR A 62 -17.74 -3.94 -15.13
C THR A 62 -18.59 -4.79 -14.19
N ILE A 63 -18.38 -6.12 -14.16
CA ILE A 63 -19.04 -7.03 -13.22
C ILE A 63 -18.77 -6.63 -11.76
N ALA A 64 -17.55 -6.19 -11.45
CA ALA A 64 -17.19 -5.77 -10.10
C ALA A 64 -17.81 -4.41 -9.76
N GLU A 65 -17.92 -3.51 -10.74
CA GLU A 65 -18.56 -2.21 -10.58
C GLU A 65 -20.07 -2.36 -10.32
N ASP A 66 -20.74 -3.19 -11.13
CA ASP A 66 -22.16 -3.50 -11.00
C ASP A 66 -22.45 -4.16 -9.64
N ALA A 67 -21.62 -5.11 -9.21
CA ALA A 67 -21.77 -5.75 -7.90
C ALA A 67 -21.65 -4.76 -6.73
N ILE A 68 -20.78 -3.75 -6.83
CA ILE A 68 -20.68 -2.68 -5.83
C ILE A 68 -21.97 -1.84 -5.82
N VAL A 69 -22.46 -1.44 -7.00
CA VAL A 69 -23.71 -0.66 -7.13
C VAL A 69 -24.89 -1.41 -6.53
N ASP A 70 -25.02 -2.70 -6.82
CA ASP A 70 -26.09 -3.55 -6.32
C ASP A 70 -26.01 -3.74 -4.80
N ALA A 71 -24.80 -3.97 -4.26
CA ALA A 71 -24.58 -4.09 -2.83
C ALA A 71 -24.92 -2.80 -2.07
N VAL A 72 -24.58 -1.64 -2.62
CA VAL A 72 -24.89 -0.33 -2.02
C VAL A 72 -26.40 -0.06 -2.07
N ARG A 73 -27.05 -0.33 -3.20
CA ARG A 73 -28.49 -0.08 -3.40
C ARG A 73 -29.37 -1.02 -2.59
N SER A 74 -28.95 -2.26 -2.38
CA SER A 74 -29.72 -3.23 -1.60
C SER A 74 -29.79 -2.88 -0.11
N ALA A 75 -28.79 -2.15 0.41
CA ALA A 75 -28.63 -1.87 1.85
C ALA A 75 -28.52 -3.12 2.75
N GLU A 76 -28.39 -4.31 2.15
CA GLU A 76 -28.36 -5.61 2.85
C GLU A 76 -27.00 -5.89 3.52
N PHE A 77 -25.96 -5.09 3.26
CA PHE A 77 -24.61 -5.33 3.74
C PHE A 77 -24.08 -4.23 4.67
N ASN A 78 -24.96 -3.40 5.23
CA ASN A 78 -24.61 -2.25 6.07
C ASN A 78 -24.38 -2.59 7.56
N TYR A 79 -24.00 -3.83 7.87
CA TYR A 79 -23.82 -4.32 9.24
C TYR A 79 -22.43 -4.94 9.44
N TYR A 80 -22.07 -5.18 10.70
CA TYR A 80 -20.82 -5.85 11.03
C TYR A 80 -20.79 -7.30 10.52
N SER A 81 -19.87 -7.60 9.62
CA SER A 81 -19.60 -8.98 9.20
C SER A 81 -19.05 -9.82 10.37
N PRO A 82 -19.34 -11.14 10.42
CA PRO A 82 -18.60 -12.08 11.26
C PRO A 82 -17.09 -11.98 11.01
N LYS A 83 -16.28 -12.31 12.04
CA LYS A 83 -14.80 -12.31 11.95
C LYS A 83 -14.23 -12.99 10.70
N PRO A 84 -14.71 -14.18 10.26
CA PRO A 84 -14.16 -14.80 9.07
C PRO A 84 -14.68 -14.18 7.74
N GLY A 85 -15.68 -13.30 7.78
CA GLY A 85 -16.43 -12.85 6.61
C GLY A 85 -17.81 -13.50 6.48
N LEU A 86 -18.66 -12.92 5.64
CA LEU A 86 -19.99 -13.46 5.32
C LEU A 86 -19.87 -14.89 4.77
N LEU A 87 -20.82 -15.77 5.10
CA LEU A 87 -20.77 -17.17 4.64
C LEU A 87 -20.77 -17.30 3.10
N PRO A 88 -21.59 -16.54 2.34
CA PRO A 88 -21.57 -16.58 0.88
C PRO A 88 -20.26 -16.08 0.26
N THR A 89 -19.49 -15.20 0.93
CA THR A 89 -18.26 -14.61 0.37
C THR A 89 -17.01 -15.48 0.63
N ARG A 90 -17.16 -16.58 1.35
CA ARG A 90 -16.05 -17.51 1.72
C ARG A 90 -16.01 -18.79 0.90
N ARG A 91 -17.01 -19.01 0.04
CA ARG A 91 -17.19 -20.26 -0.71
C ARG A 91 -17.05 -20.02 -2.20
#